data_AF-A0A832Q4L3-F1
#
_entry.id   AF-A0A832Q4L3-F1
#
_cell.length_a   1.000
_cell.length_b   1.000
_cell.length_c   1.000
_cell.angle_alpha   90.00
_cell.angle_beta   90.00
_cell.angle_gamma   90.00
#
_symmetry.space_group_name_H-M   'P 1'
#
loop_
_entity.id
_entity.type
_entity.pdbx_description
1 polymer ?
#
loop_
_entity_poly.entity_id
_entity_poly.type
_entity_poly.pdbx_seq_one_letter_code
_entity_poly.pdbx_strand_id
1 'polypeptide(L)'
;MYKKIALCSFLAALLGCGAEDPDVVETQKRAEAQDLGSGIELVWFDQSVAPGDDFYRYVNGTWLANTSIPADKSNYGVFTMLDDEARDQLRSLVEEAAAEAAAVGSDSQKVGDFYNSFMDTQQLQTLGAEPIQALLEQVSAVDDRPALLRLSAELNRVGVQIPAAIYVNNDERQSDRYITYITQSGLGLPDRDWYLSRDDSTHAAAREAYRTYISRLLMLAGYARSAEAADSVVAVEQGLAAAHWDRVKNRQAELTYNKMQLDELIAAAPGL
;
A
#
# COMPACT_ATOMS: atom_id res chain seq x y z
N MET A 1 -46.94 17.60 20.24
CA MET A 1 -47.32 18.74 21.10
C MET A 1 -46.28 19.83 20.96
N TYR A 2 -46.70 21.01 20.51
CA TYR A 2 -45.89 22.23 20.40
C TYR A 2 -45.43 22.74 21.78
N LYS A 3 -44.20 23.25 21.88
CA LYS A 3 -43.93 24.64 22.32
C LYS A 3 -42.46 25.04 22.12
N LYS A 4 -42.31 26.24 21.55
CA LYS A 4 -41.11 27.06 21.32
C LYS A 4 -40.64 27.77 22.61
N ILE A 5 -39.54 28.54 22.50
CA ILE A 5 -39.08 29.74 23.28
C ILE A 5 -37.83 29.42 24.14
N ALA A 6 -36.73 30.20 24.18
CA ALA A 6 -36.27 31.36 23.41
C ALA A 6 -34.77 31.63 23.65
N LEU A 7 -34.24 32.35 22.66
CA LEU A 7 -33.01 33.11 22.57
C LEU A 7 -32.83 34.06 23.79
N CYS A 8 -31.66 34.06 24.43
CA CYS A 8 -31.21 35.14 25.31
C CYS A 8 -29.90 35.70 24.76
N SER A 9 -30.03 36.88 24.15
CA SER A 9 -28.94 37.76 23.75
C SER A 9 -28.28 38.36 24.98
N PHE A 10 -26.95 38.23 25.12
CA PHE A 10 -26.18 39.03 26.06
C PHE A 10 -25.51 40.17 25.29
N LEU A 11 -26.08 41.36 25.41
CA LEU A 11 -25.52 42.62 24.96
C LEU A 11 -24.69 43.19 26.12
N ALA A 12 -23.37 43.15 26.02
CA ALA A 12 -22.48 43.89 26.91
C ALA A 12 -21.83 45.03 26.11
N ALA A 13 -22.40 46.23 26.25
CA ALA A 13 -21.76 47.45 25.81
C ALA A 13 -20.78 47.92 26.89
N LEU A 14 -19.49 47.96 26.56
CA LEU A 14 -18.49 48.75 27.28
C LEU A 14 -17.92 49.77 26.31
N LEU A 15 -18.32 51.03 26.52
CA LEU A 15 -17.65 52.21 26.00
C LEU A 15 -16.26 52.28 26.64
N GLY A 16 -15.23 52.06 25.83
CA GLY A 16 -13.83 52.35 26.14
C GLY A 16 -13.18 53.04 24.96
N CYS A 17 -12.98 54.36 25.05
CA CYS A 17 -11.96 55.04 24.26
C CYS A 17 -10.60 54.54 24.74
N GLY A 18 -9.92 53.77 23.91
CA GLY A 18 -8.53 53.34 24.09
C GLY A 18 -7.95 53.14 22.69
N ALA A 19 -6.80 53.75 22.44
CA ALA A 19 -6.13 53.77 21.15
C ALA A 19 -6.07 52.38 20.50
N GLU A 20 -6.42 52.31 19.21
CA GLU A 20 -6.16 51.12 18.40
C GLU A 20 -4.65 50.84 18.42
N ASP A 21 -4.31 49.62 18.81
CA ASP A 21 -2.94 49.12 18.84
C ASP A 21 -2.38 49.12 17.39
N PRO A 22 -1.33 49.89 17.10
CA PRO A 22 -0.78 50.00 15.74
C PRO A 22 -0.35 48.64 15.17
N ASP A 23 0.01 47.67 16.02
CA ASP A 23 0.35 46.31 15.60
C ASP A 23 -0.86 45.53 15.06
N VAL A 24 -2.08 45.79 15.56
CA VAL A 24 -3.31 45.14 15.07
C VAL A 24 -3.72 45.72 13.72
N VAL A 25 -3.53 47.03 13.52
CA VAL A 25 -3.80 47.71 12.26
C VAL A 25 -2.79 47.29 11.18
N GLU A 26 -1.52 47.09 11.53
CA GLU A 26 -0.48 46.64 10.60
C GLU A 26 -0.66 45.15 10.20
N THR A 27 -1.12 44.32 11.14
CA THR A 27 -1.46 42.90 10.86
C THR A 27 -2.71 42.78 9.99
N GLN A 28 -3.71 43.65 10.16
CA GLN A 28 -4.89 43.70 9.29
C GLN A 28 -4.60 44.31 7.90
N LYS A 29 -3.70 45.30 7.80
CA LYS A 29 -3.23 45.82 6.50
C LYS A 29 -2.35 44.84 5.73
N ARG A 30 -1.59 43.98 6.42
CA ARG A 30 -0.79 42.92 5.78
C ARG A 30 -1.66 41.78 5.22
N ALA A 31 -2.92 41.71 5.62
CA ALA A 31 -3.94 40.82 5.06
C ALA A 31 -4.74 41.45 3.90
N GLU A 32 -4.44 42.70 3.50
CA GLU A 32 -4.98 43.27 2.26
C GLU A 32 -4.31 42.64 1.04
N ALA A 33 -5.07 41.76 0.38
CA ALA A 33 -4.97 41.33 -1.02
C ALA A 33 -3.64 40.67 -1.43
N GLN A 34 -3.30 39.54 -0.83
CA GLN A 34 -2.67 38.49 -1.63
C GLN A 34 -3.70 38.04 -2.67
N ASP A 35 -3.37 38.16 -3.96
CA ASP A 35 -4.10 37.46 -5.01
C ASP A 35 -3.96 35.96 -4.72
N LEU A 36 -5.00 35.37 -4.13
CA LEU A 36 -5.01 33.96 -3.75
C LEU A 36 -5.11 33.04 -4.97
N GLY A 37 -5.27 33.61 -6.18
CA GLY A 37 -5.57 32.87 -7.38
C GLY A 37 -6.84 32.02 -7.24
N SER A 38 -7.15 31.25 -8.27
CA SER A 38 -8.23 30.25 -8.21
C SER A 38 -7.77 28.90 -7.65
N GLY A 39 -6.45 28.69 -7.52
CA GLY A 39 -5.85 27.36 -7.31
C GLY A 39 -5.93 26.45 -8.55
N ILE A 40 -6.31 27.00 -9.73
CA ILE A 40 -6.42 26.25 -10.98
C ILE A 40 -5.27 26.63 -11.90
N GLU A 41 -4.46 25.64 -12.25
CA GLU A 41 -3.37 25.76 -13.20
C GLU A 41 -3.88 25.79 -14.64
N LEU A 42 -4.28 26.98 -15.11
CA LEU A 42 -4.83 27.17 -16.46
C LEU A 42 -3.81 26.91 -17.58
N VAL A 43 -2.51 26.85 -17.26
CA VAL A 43 -1.43 26.59 -18.21
C VAL A 43 -1.52 25.21 -18.88
N TRP A 44 -2.20 24.26 -18.25
CA TRP A 44 -2.36 22.89 -18.77
C TRP A 44 -3.58 22.69 -19.68
N PHE A 45 -4.41 23.72 -19.81
CA PHE A 45 -5.65 23.64 -20.57
C PHE A 45 -5.36 23.60 -22.08
N ASP A 46 -5.93 22.61 -22.75
CA ASP A 46 -5.94 22.53 -24.20
C ASP A 46 -7.21 23.16 -24.77
N GLN A 47 -7.11 24.43 -25.15
CA GLN A 47 -8.23 25.20 -25.71
C GLN A 47 -8.66 24.74 -27.12
N SER A 48 -7.95 23.78 -27.73
CA SER A 48 -8.40 23.18 -28.99
C SER A 48 -9.55 22.18 -28.80
N VAL A 49 -9.77 21.71 -27.57
CA VAL A 49 -10.86 20.81 -27.18
C VAL A 49 -11.98 21.62 -26.53
N ALA A 50 -13.23 21.44 -26.96
CA ALA A 50 -14.34 22.07 -26.26
C ALA A 50 -14.60 21.38 -24.90
N PRO A 51 -14.83 22.12 -23.80
CA PRO A 51 -15.03 21.54 -22.48
C PRO A 51 -16.24 20.59 -22.37
N GLY A 52 -17.23 20.75 -23.24
CA GLY A 52 -18.42 19.89 -23.29
C GLY A 52 -18.20 18.54 -24.00
N ASP A 53 -17.15 18.43 -24.82
CA ASP A 53 -16.86 17.20 -25.58
C ASP A 53 -15.99 16.25 -24.77
N ASP A 54 -14.91 16.77 -24.18
CA ASP A 54 -14.03 16.03 -23.26
C ASP A 54 -13.39 17.01 -22.27
N PHE A 55 -14.02 17.15 -21.10
CA PHE A 55 -13.53 18.04 -20.06
C PHE A 55 -12.14 17.62 -19.53
N TYR A 56 -11.82 16.33 -19.52
CA TYR A 56 -10.53 15.85 -19.04
C TYR A 56 -9.40 16.26 -19.98
N ARG A 57 -9.60 16.13 -21.30
CA ARG A 57 -8.65 16.63 -22.31
C ARG A 57 -8.60 18.14 -22.35
N TYR A 58 -9.73 18.83 -22.20
CA TYR A 58 -9.74 20.29 -22.12
C TYR A 58 -8.87 20.82 -20.96
N VAL A 59 -8.96 20.23 -19.77
CA VAL A 59 -8.21 20.69 -18.60
C VAL A 59 -6.76 20.21 -18.59
N ASN A 60 -6.48 18.99 -19.04
CA ASN A 60 -5.17 18.34 -18.88
C ASN A 60 -4.41 18.12 -20.20
N GLY A 61 -4.97 18.52 -21.35
CA GLY A 61 -4.47 18.13 -22.67
C GLY A 61 -3.02 18.52 -22.93
N THR A 62 -2.64 19.75 -22.56
CA THR A 62 -1.25 20.21 -22.70
C THR A 62 -0.30 19.44 -21.77
N TRP A 63 -0.74 19.09 -20.56
CA TRP A 63 0.08 18.29 -19.64
C TRP A 63 0.30 16.86 -20.18
N LEU A 64 -0.76 16.23 -20.69
CA LEU A 64 -0.70 14.88 -21.27
C LEU A 64 0.20 14.82 -22.51
N ALA A 65 0.24 15.89 -23.31
CA ALA A 65 1.08 15.96 -24.50
C ALA A 65 2.57 16.14 -24.17
N ASN A 66 2.87 16.82 -23.06
CA ASN A 66 4.23 17.26 -22.74
C ASN A 66 4.90 16.48 -21.61
N THR A 67 4.17 15.64 -20.88
CA THR A 67 4.71 14.91 -19.73
C THR A 67 4.93 13.44 -20.07
N SER A 68 6.20 13.04 -20.14
CA SER A 68 6.54 11.62 -20.25
C SER A 68 6.48 10.94 -18.88
N ILE A 69 6.02 9.69 -18.86
CA ILE A 69 6.11 8.84 -17.67
C ILE A 69 7.61 8.50 -17.44
N PRO A 70 8.18 8.79 -16.26
CA PRO A 70 9.56 8.42 -15.94
C PRO A 70 9.81 6.92 -16.09
N ALA A 71 11.02 6.53 -16.50
CA ALA A 71 11.34 5.15 -16.87
C ALA A 71 11.24 4.14 -15.70
N ASP A 72 11.34 4.63 -14.46
CA ASP A 72 11.21 3.87 -13.22
C ASP A 72 9.75 3.77 -12.73
N LYS A 73 8.79 4.34 -13.46
CA LYS A 73 7.38 4.43 -13.04
C LYS A 73 6.44 3.85 -14.10
N SER A 74 5.34 3.25 -13.64
CA SER A 74 4.29 2.71 -14.52
C SER A 74 3.20 3.73 -14.87
N ASN A 75 3.12 4.81 -14.09
CA ASN A 75 2.18 5.91 -14.28
C ASN A 75 2.76 7.19 -13.65
N TYR A 76 2.29 8.35 -14.11
CA TYR A 76 2.71 9.63 -13.57
C TYR A 76 1.53 10.62 -13.61
N GLY A 77 1.44 11.46 -12.60
CA GLY A 77 0.36 12.41 -12.39
C GLY A 77 0.51 13.10 -11.04
N VAL A 78 -0.48 13.92 -10.65
CA VAL A 78 -0.37 14.77 -9.44
C VAL A 78 -0.05 13.98 -8.16
N PHE A 79 -0.64 12.80 -7.96
CA PHE A 79 -0.36 11.98 -6.78
C PHE A 79 1.07 11.45 -6.76
N THR A 80 1.60 11.03 -7.91
CA THR A 80 2.98 10.57 -8.03
C THR A 80 3.97 11.71 -7.84
N MET A 81 3.65 12.91 -8.35
CA MET A 81 4.48 14.10 -8.14
C MET A 81 4.55 14.50 -6.66
N LEU A 82 3.41 14.45 -5.95
CA LEU A 82 3.36 14.74 -4.52
C LEU A 82 4.08 13.67 -3.68
N ASP A 83 3.98 12.40 -4.09
CA ASP A 83 4.71 11.29 -3.46
C ASP A 83 6.22 11.42 -3.67
N ASP A 84 6.68 11.79 -4.87
CA ASP A 84 8.10 12.05 -5.14
C ASP A 84 8.65 13.20 -4.27
N GLU A 85 7.94 14.33 -4.20
CA GLU A 85 8.32 15.46 -3.34
C GLU A 85 8.37 15.07 -1.85
N ALA A 86 7.36 14.34 -1.37
CA ALA A 86 7.33 13.87 0.01
C ALA A 86 8.47 12.88 0.31
N ARG A 87 8.84 12.04 -0.66
CA ARG A 87 9.97 11.10 -0.53
C ARG A 87 11.30 11.81 -0.49
N ASP A 88 11.50 12.87 -1.26
CA ASP A 88 12.74 13.66 -1.22
C ASP A 88 12.91 14.36 0.14
N GLN A 89 11.83 14.91 0.69
CA GLN A 89 11.81 15.47 2.03
C GLN A 89 12.10 14.39 3.10
N LEU A 90 11.41 13.24 3.01
CA LEU A 90 11.63 12.13 3.93
C LEU A 90 13.06 11.60 3.86
N ARG A 91 13.60 11.46 2.65
CA ARG A 91 14.99 11.03 2.42
C ARG A 91 15.97 11.97 3.11
N SER A 92 15.76 13.28 2.99
CA SER A 92 16.61 14.28 3.66
C SER A 92 16.62 14.07 5.19
N LEU A 93 15.44 13.89 5.79
CA LEU A 93 15.31 13.63 7.24
C LEU A 93 15.99 12.32 7.67
N VAL A 94 15.86 11.27 6.86
CA VAL A 94 16.46 9.96 7.15
C VAL A 94 17.98 10.00 6.99
N GLU A 95 18.50 10.70 5.98
CA GLU A 95 19.95 10.91 5.79
C GLU A 95 20.56 11.74 6.93
N GLU A 96 19.84 12.77 7.42
CA GLU A 96 20.24 13.53 8.60
C GLU A 96 20.31 12.64 9.85
N ALA A 97 19.27 11.82 10.10
CA ALA A 97 19.26 10.86 11.20
C ALA A 97 20.38 9.82 11.08
N ALA A 98 20.66 9.33 9.87
CA ALA A 98 21.72 8.36 9.58
C ALA A 98 23.14 8.93 9.80
N ALA A 99 23.31 10.24 9.68
CA ALA A 99 24.58 10.93 9.93
C ALA A 99 24.76 11.33 11.41
N GLU A 100 23.69 11.35 12.20
CA GLU A 100 23.71 11.73 13.61
C GLU A 100 24.26 10.61 14.49
N ALA A 101 25.12 10.95 15.45
CA ALA A 101 25.49 10.04 16.55
C ALA A 101 24.38 9.99 17.61
N ALA A 102 23.21 9.50 17.22
CA ALA A 102 22.04 9.41 18.08
C ALA A 102 22.23 8.40 19.23
N ALA A 103 21.49 8.60 20.32
CA ALA A 103 21.54 7.71 21.47
C ALA A 103 21.10 6.28 21.08
N VAL A 104 21.82 5.28 21.59
CA VAL A 104 21.51 3.86 21.34
C VAL A 104 20.07 3.53 21.78
N GLY A 105 19.30 2.93 20.88
CA GLY A 105 17.90 2.55 21.11
C GLY A 105 16.88 3.67 20.86
N SER A 106 17.33 4.89 20.54
CA SER A 106 16.46 5.98 20.09
C SER A 106 15.89 5.70 18.69
N ASP A 107 14.77 6.34 18.36
CA ASP A 107 14.18 6.17 17.03
C ASP A 107 15.04 6.77 15.92
N SER A 108 15.78 7.86 16.18
CA SER A 108 16.76 8.41 15.24
C SER A 108 17.84 7.38 14.90
N GLN A 109 18.42 6.71 15.92
CA GLN A 109 19.42 5.66 15.70
C GLN A 109 18.84 4.47 14.91
N LYS A 110 17.63 4.00 15.23
CA LYS A 110 17.01 2.88 14.50
C LYS A 110 16.75 3.21 13.03
N VAL A 111 16.23 4.42 12.76
CA VAL A 111 15.94 4.88 11.39
C VAL A 111 17.24 5.01 10.61
N GLY A 112 18.26 5.65 11.21
CA GLY A 112 19.58 5.82 10.59
C GLY A 112 20.25 4.49 10.27
N ASP A 113 20.29 3.56 11.21
CA ASP A 113 20.89 2.23 11.02
C ASP A 113 20.12 1.40 9.98
N PHE A 114 18.78 1.45 10.00
CA PHE A 114 17.97 0.76 9.00
C PHE A 114 18.25 1.29 7.59
N TYR A 115 18.31 2.61 7.43
CA TYR A 115 18.67 3.24 6.16
C TYR A 115 20.07 2.85 5.69
N ASN A 116 21.08 2.98 6.57
CA ASN A 116 22.45 2.62 6.25
C ASN A 116 22.59 1.14 5.86
N SER A 117 21.84 0.25 6.53
CA SER A 117 21.83 -1.19 6.19
C SER A 117 21.28 -1.48 4.79
N PHE A 118 20.31 -0.67 4.32
CA PHE A 118 19.75 -0.79 2.98
C PHE A 118 20.66 -0.19 1.92
N MET A 119 21.34 0.92 2.25
CA MET A 119 22.21 1.64 1.31
C MET A 119 23.59 0.98 1.11
N ASP A 120 24.02 0.08 2.01
CA ASP A 120 25.26 -0.68 1.87
C ASP A 120 25.16 -1.80 0.82
N THR A 121 25.14 -1.37 -0.44
CA THR A 121 25.07 -2.28 -1.59
C THR A 121 26.30 -3.20 -1.72
N GLN A 122 27.45 -2.82 -1.16
CA GLN A 122 28.64 -3.67 -1.17
C GLN A 122 28.46 -4.87 -0.23
N GLN A 123 27.94 -4.63 0.97
CA GLN A 123 27.61 -5.69 1.92
C GLN A 123 26.51 -6.59 1.36
N LEU A 124 25.47 -6.03 0.75
CA LEU A 124 24.40 -6.80 0.10
C LEU A 124 24.93 -7.71 -1.01
N GLN A 125 25.83 -7.21 -1.86
CA GLN A 125 26.47 -8.02 -2.92
C GLN A 125 27.36 -9.12 -2.37
N THR A 126 28.03 -8.87 -1.24
CA THR A 126 28.90 -9.85 -0.58
C THR A 126 28.09 -10.99 0.05
N LEU A 127 26.98 -10.66 0.72
CA LEU A 127 26.11 -11.64 1.37
C LEU A 127 25.31 -12.48 0.37
N GLY A 128 24.92 -11.91 -0.77
CA GLY A 128 24.10 -12.59 -1.76
C GLY A 128 22.83 -13.19 -1.15
N ALA A 129 22.62 -14.50 -1.32
CA ALA A 129 21.46 -15.22 -0.78
C ALA A 129 21.69 -15.83 0.62
N GLU A 130 22.86 -15.67 1.22
CA GLU A 130 23.19 -16.23 2.54
C GLU A 130 22.15 -15.90 3.63
N PRO A 131 21.63 -14.66 3.77
CA PRO A 131 20.71 -14.32 4.85
C PRO A 131 19.38 -15.08 4.85
N ILE A 132 18.98 -15.66 3.70
CA ILE A 132 17.72 -16.40 3.57
C ILE A 132 17.91 -17.92 3.59
N GLN A 133 19.15 -18.43 3.66
CA GLN A 133 19.40 -19.88 3.57
C GLN A 133 18.69 -20.68 4.67
N ALA A 134 18.71 -20.18 5.92
CA ALA A 134 18.03 -20.85 7.03
C ALA A 134 16.51 -20.99 6.82
N LEU A 135 15.88 -20.05 6.10
CA LEU A 135 14.46 -20.15 5.74
C LEU A 135 14.25 -21.17 4.60
N LEU A 136 15.15 -21.19 3.61
CA LEU A 136 15.09 -22.16 2.52
C LEU A 136 15.28 -23.59 3.03
N GLU A 137 16.17 -23.80 3.99
CA GLU A 137 16.39 -25.09 4.66
C GLU A 137 15.12 -25.55 5.39
N GLN A 138 14.46 -24.65 6.14
CA GLN A 138 13.18 -24.95 6.79
C GLN A 138 12.10 -25.37 5.80
N VAL A 139 12.00 -24.68 4.65
CA VAL A 139 11.07 -25.04 3.58
C VAL A 139 11.41 -26.43 3.00
N SER A 140 12.70 -26.72 2.78
CA SER A 140 13.14 -27.99 2.21
C SER A 140 12.92 -29.20 3.12
N ALA A 141 12.83 -28.99 4.43
CA ALA A 141 12.60 -30.03 5.44
C ALA A 141 11.12 -30.38 5.63
N VAL A 142 10.20 -29.74 4.89
CA VAL A 142 8.77 -30.03 4.97
C VAL A 142 8.45 -31.31 4.20
N ASP A 143 8.24 -32.40 4.94
CA ASP A 143 7.96 -33.72 4.38
C ASP A 143 6.47 -34.11 4.41
N ASP A 144 5.63 -33.33 5.11
CA ASP A 144 4.20 -33.62 5.23
C ASP A 144 3.33 -32.35 5.34
N ARG A 145 2.02 -32.56 5.19
CA ARG A 145 1.02 -31.48 5.25
C ARG A 145 0.99 -30.77 6.62
N PRO A 146 1.00 -31.47 7.77
CA PRO A 146 1.07 -30.80 9.07
C PRO A 146 2.32 -29.91 9.26
N ALA A 147 3.48 -30.35 8.78
CA ALA A 147 4.71 -29.54 8.77
C ALA A 147 4.54 -28.30 7.87
N LEU A 148 3.94 -28.46 6.69
CA LEU A 148 3.66 -27.33 5.80
C LEU A 148 2.75 -26.28 6.46
N LEU A 149 1.69 -26.71 7.16
CA LEU A 149 0.77 -25.80 7.85
C LEU A 149 1.43 -25.08 9.03
N ARG A 150 2.28 -25.78 9.79
CA ARG A 150 3.08 -25.16 10.86
C ARG A 150 4.04 -24.11 10.30
N LEU A 151 4.78 -24.45 9.25
CA LEU A 151 5.67 -23.52 8.58
C LEU A 151 4.91 -22.30 8.03
N SER A 152 3.76 -22.52 7.39
CA SER A 152 2.87 -21.45 6.92
C SER A 152 2.43 -20.50 8.05
N ALA A 153 2.11 -21.03 9.23
CA ALA A 153 1.76 -20.22 10.40
C ALA A 153 2.97 -19.43 10.94
N GLU A 154 4.16 -20.03 10.97
CA GLU A 154 5.40 -19.34 11.36
C GLU A 154 5.77 -18.22 10.39
N LEU A 155 5.67 -18.50 9.08
CA LEU A 155 5.89 -17.55 8.00
C LEU A 155 4.91 -16.36 8.06
N ASN A 156 3.64 -16.59 8.40
CA ASN A 156 2.67 -15.52 8.60
C ASN A 156 3.11 -14.51 9.68
N ARG A 157 3.82 -14.96 10.72
CA ARG A 157 4.32 -14.08 11.80
C ARG A 157 5.43 -13.15 11.36
N VAL A 158 6.12 -13.47 10.27
CA VAL A 158 7.21 -12.66 9.68
C VAL A 158 6.80 -12.02 8.35
N GLY A 159 5.49 -11.97 8.07
CA GLY A 159 4.93 -11.26 6.91
C GLY A 159 4.81 -12.09 5.63
N VAL A 160 5.13 -13.39 5.65
CA VAL A 160 4.93 -14.29 4.50
C VAL A 160 3.58 -14.99 4.65
N GLN A 161 2.55 -14.35 4.09
CA GLN A 161 1.14 -14.70 4.32
C GLN A 161 0.60 -15.67 3.26
N ILE A 162 0.92 -16.96 3.39
CA ILE A 162 0.45 -18.02 2.46
C ILE A 162 -0.08 -19.24 3.23
N PRO A 163 -1.07 -19.99 2.72
CA PRO A 163 -1.93 -19.66 1.57
C PRO A 163 -3.07 -18.69 1.93
N ALA A 164 -3.23 -18.37 3.22
CA ALA A 164 -4.16 -17.38 3.72
C ALA A 164 -3.39 -16.30 4.50
N ALA A 165 -3.92 -15.08 4.49
CA ALA A 165 -3.39 -14.00 5.28
C ALA A 165 -4.18 -13.89 6.59
N ILE A 166 -3.45 -13.92 7.70
CA ILE A 166 -4.01 -13.76 9.04
C ILE A 166 -3.62 -12.39 9.56
N TYR A 167 -4.60 -11.63 10.03
CA TYR A 167 -4.37 -10.31 10.62
C TYR A 167 -5.42 -10.01 11.70
N VAL A 168 -5.15 -8.99 12.51
CA VAL A 168 -6.07 -8.54 13.56
C VAL A 168 -6.57 -7.15 13.20
N ASN A 169 -7.89 -6.96 13.23
CA ASN A 169 -8.51 -5.66 13.01
C ASN A 169 -9.76 -5.52 13.89
N ASN A 170 -10.39 -4.35 13.89
CA ASN A 170 -11.67 -4.13 14.56
C ASN A 170 -12.75 -5.05 14.00
N ASP A 171 -13.67 -5.54 14.84
CA ASP A 171 -14.83 -6.31 14.36
C ASP A 171 -15.78 -5.36 13.61
N GLU A 172 -16.03 -5.63 12.32
CA GLU A 172 -16.88 -4.79 11.45
C GLU A 172 -18.28 -4.52 12.01
N ARG A 173 -18.81 -5.42 12.86
CA ARG A 173 -20.11 -5.24 13.52
C ARG A 173 -20.00 -4.82 14.99
N GLN A 174 -18.79 -4.79 15.56
CA GLN A 174 -18.49 -4.36 16.93
C GLN A 174 -17.14 -3.63 16.98
N SER A 175 -17.11 -2.37 16.54
CA SER A 175 -15.87 -1.62 16.31
C SER A 175 -15.06 -1.29 17.57
N ASP A 176 -15.57 -1.61 18.76
CA ASP A 176 -14.94 -1.41 20.07
C ASP A 176 -13.99 -2.55 20.49
N ARG A 177 -13.88 -3.60 19.67
CA ARG A 177 -13.02 -4.76 19.94
C ARG A 177 -12.30 -5.22 18.69
N TYR A 178 -11.21 -5.95 18.92
CA TYR A 178 -10.47 -6.63 17.87
C TYR A 178 -10.98 -8.06 17.67
N ILE A 179 -10.87 -8.53 16.42
CA ILE A 179 -11.10 -9.91 16.02
C ILE A 179 -10.00 -10.33 15.03
N THR A 180 -9.71 -11.62 14.98
CA THR A 180 -8.79 -12.19 13.99
C THR A 180 -9.53 -12.42 12.68
N TYR A 181 -8.92 -11.93 11.60
CA TYR A 181 -9.37 -12.14 10.24
C TYR A 181 -8.49 -13.18 9.54
N ILE A 182 -9.11 -14.00 8.70
CA ILE A 182 -8.43 -14.89 7.75
C ILE A 182 -8.97 -14.54 6.37
N THR A 183 -8.09 -14.17 5.44
CA THR A 183 -8.47 -13.79 4.08
C THR A 183 -7.68 -14.54 3.01
N GLN A 184 -8.23 -14.59 1.80
CA GLN A 184 -7.60 -15.24 0.65
C GLN A 184 -6.23 -14.60 0.34
N SER A 185 -5.21 -15.42 0.12
CA SER A 185 -3.84 -14.98 -0.19
C SER A 185 -3.14 -16.02 -1.07
N GLY A 186 -1.82 -15.89 -1.24
CA GLY A 186 -0.96 -16.89 -1.87
C GLY A 186 -0.89 -16.83 -3.39
N LEU A 187 -1.21 -15.69 -4.00
CA LEU A 187 -1.01 -15.45 -5.43
C LEU A 187 0.15 -14.47 -5.62
N GLY A 188 1.06 -14.76 -6.56
CA GLY A 188 2.13 -13.83 -6.94
C GLY A 188 1.75 -12.85 -8.06
N LEU A 189 0.69 -13.11 -8.82
CA LEU A 189 0.10 -12.15 -9.77
C LEU A 189 -1.01 -11.32 -9.10
N PRO A 190 -1.34 -10.12 -9.63
CA PRO A 190 -2.16 -9.13 -8.92
C PRO A 190 -3.58 -9.57 -8.55
N ASP A 191 -4.17 -10.52 -9.27
CA ASP A 191 -5.53 -11.00 -9.04
C ASP A 191 -5.72 -12.40 -9.63
N ARG A 192 -6.74 -13.12 -9.16
CA ARG A 192 -7.11 -14.46 -9.67
C ARG A 192 -7.33 -14.49 -11.18
N ASP A 193 -7.86 -13.41 -11.75
CA ASP A 193 -8.20 -13.37 -13.17
C ASP A 193 -6.95 -13.39 -14.08
N TRP A 194 -5.77 -13.03 -13.55
CA TRP A 194 -4.48 -13.19 -14.26
C TRP A 194 -4.13 -14.66 -14.49
N TYR A 195 -4.63 -15.58 -13.66
CA TYR A 195 -4.44 -17.02 -13.81
C TYR A 195 -5.53 -17.66 -14.67
N LEU A 196 -6.77 -17.20 -14.50
CA LEU A 196 -7.95 -17.90 -15.03
C LEU A 196 -8.41 -17.39 -16.39
N SER A 197 -8.19 -16.11 -16.70
CA SER A 197 -8.62 -15.52 -17.97
C SER A 197 -7.79 -16.07 -19.14
N ARG A 198 -8.49 -16.55 -20.17
CA ARG A 198 -7.88 -17.16 -21.36
C ARG A 198 -7.86 -16.24 -22.59
N ASP A 199 -8.70 -15.21 -22.61
CA ASP A 199 -8.92 -14.37 -23.79
C ASP A 199 -8.05 -13.10 -23.83
N ASP A 200 -7.30 -12.82 -22.76
CA ASP A 200 -6.41 -11.67 -22.66
C ASP A 200 -4.96 -12.08 -22.93
N SER A 201 -4.41 -11.62 -24.05
CA SER A 201 -3.01 -11.86 -24.43
C SER A 201 -2.02 -11.26 -23.44
N THR A 202 -2.39 -10.19 -22.73
CA THR A 202 -1.59 -9.57 -21.67
C THR A 202 -1.45 -10.52 -20.49
N HIS A 203 -2.55 -11.16 -20.06
CA HIS A 203 -2.49 -12.15 -18.98
C HIS A 203 -1.69 -13.39 -19.39
N ALA A 204 -1.79 -13.84 -20.64
CA ALA A 204 -0.97 -14.93 -21.14
C ALA A 204 0.53 -14.61 -21.11
N ALA A 205 0.92 -13.42 -21.60
CA ALA A 205 2.30 -12.97 -21.56
C ALA A 205 2.82 -12.81 -20.12
N ALA A 206 1.99 -12.27 -19.21
CA ALA A 206 2.37 -12.09 -17.82
C ALA A 206 2.59 -13.40 -17.07
N ARG A 207 1.76 -14.44 -17.33
CA ARG A 207 1.98 -15.78 -16.75
C ARG A 207 3.31 -16.37 -17.19
N GLU A 208 3.68 -16.23 -18.46
CA GLU A 208 4.96 -16.72 -18.97
C GLU A 208 6.15 -15.94 -18.38
N ALA A 209 6.03 -14.61 -18.30
CA ALA A 209 7.03 -13.76 -17.66
C ALA A 209 7.20 -14.11 -16.17
N TYR A 210 6.09 -14.37 -15.47
CA TYR A 210 6.08 -14.74 -14.06
C TYR A 210 6.72 -16.11 -13.82
N ARG A 211 6.39 -17.12 -14.66
CA ARG A 211 7.06 -18.42 -14.65
C ARG A 211 8.58 -18.30 -14.84
N THR A 212 8.99 -17.49 -15.82
CA THR A 212 10.41 -17.22 -16.09
C THR A 212 11.08 -16.53 -14.89
N TYR A 213 10.39 -15.57 -14.27
CA TYR A 213 10.87 -14.86 -13.09
C TYR A 213 11.07 -15.79 -11.89
N ILE A 214 10.10 -16.65 -11.56
CA ILE A 214 10.22 -17.64 -10.47
C ILE A 214 11.40 -18.58 -10.73
N SER A 215 11.51 -19.12 -11.95
CA SER A 215 12.61 -20.01 -12.32
C SER A 215 13.96 -19.33 -12.10
N ARG A 216 14.08 -18.05 -12.47
CA ARG A 216 15.31 -17.27 -12.24
C ARG A 216 15.60 -17.07 -10.74
N LEU A 217 14.60 -16.72 -9.94
CA LEU A 217 14.78 -16.56 -8.49
C LEU A 217 15.23 -17.86 -7.82
N LEU A 218 14.59 -18.98 -8.15
CA LEU A 218 14.95 -20.29 -7.62
C LEU A 218 16.36 -20.71 -8.03
N MET A 219 16.76 -20.43 -9.27
CA MET A 219 18.12 -20.66 -9.73
C MET A 219 19.14 -19.81 -8.95
N LEU A 220 18.85 -18.53 -8.72
CA LEU A 220 19.71 -17.63 -7.93
C LEU A 220 19.80 -18.06 -6.46
N ALA A 221 18.75 -18.70 -5.93
CA ALA A 221 18.72 -19.30 -4.61
C ALA A 221 19.42 -20.67 -4.54
N GLY A 222 19.97 -21.18 -5.65
CA GLY A 222 20.70 -22.46 -5.69
C GLY A 222 19.84 -23.71 -5.91
N TYR A 223 18.55 -23.56 -6.25
CA TYR A 223 17.66 -24.69 -6.49
C TYR A 223 17.81 -25.25 -7.91
N ALA A 224 18.40 -26.44 -8.04
CA ALA A 224 18.79 -27.03 -9.33
C ALA A 224 17.61 -27.32 -10.28
N ARG A 225 16.43 -27.66 -9.75
CA ARG A 225 15.22 -27.98 -10.56
C ARG A 225 14.31 -26.76 -10.73
N SER A 226 14.89 -25.58 -10.91
CA SER A 226 14.18 -24.29 -10.87
C SER A 226 13.04 -24.17 -11.88
N ALA A 227 13.22 -24.68 -13.11
CA ALA A 227 12.17 -24.64 -14.13
C ALA A 227 10.95 -25.50 -13.77
N GLU A 228 11.17 -26.73 -13.31
CA GLU A 228 10.10 -27.65 -12.89
C GLU A 228 9.39 -27.15 -11.61
N ALA A 229 10.15 -26.55 -10.70
CA ALA A 229 9.59 -25.91 -9.52
C ALA A 229 8.75 -24.68 -9.88
N ALA A 230 9.17 -23.87 -10.86
CA ALA A 230 8.36 -22.74 -11.35
C ALA A 230 7.02 -23.22 -11.94
N ASP A 231 7.00 -24.31 -12.70
CA ASP A 231 5.75 -24.94 -13.17
C ASP A 231 4.85 -25.35 -12.01
N SER A 232 5.45 -25.97 -10.98
CA SER A 232 4.73 -26.44 -9.80
C SER A 232 4.13 -25.28 -9.00
N VAL A 233 4.88 -24.18 -8.83
CA VAL A 233 4.40 -22.95 -8.17
C VAL A 233 3.21 -22.39 -8.93
N VAL A 234 3.33 -22.17 -10.25
CA VAL A 234 2.24 -21.62 -11.06
C VAL A 234 1.00 -22.52 -11.02
N ALA A 235 1.17 -23.85 -11.01
CA ALA A 235 0.05 -24.79 -10.91
C ALA A 235 -0.65 -24.71 -9.55
N VAL A 236 0.10 -24.61 -8.45
CA VAL A 236 -0.47 -24.41 -7.10
C VAL A 236 -1.23 -23.09 -7.02
N GLU A 237 -0.63 -22.00 -7.48
CA GLU A 237 -1.27 -20.68 -7.49
C GLU A 237 -2.51 -20.64 -8.37
N GLN A 238 -2.52 -21.34 -9.52
CA GLN A 238 -3.72 -21.46 -10.34
C GLN A 238 -4.85 -22.20 -9.60
N GLY A 239 -4.51 -23.23 -8.80
CA GLY A 239 -5.47 -23.90 -7.92
C GLY A 239 -6.03 -22.97 -6.83
N LEU A 240 -5.17 -22.15 -6.21
CA LEU A 240 -5.58 -21.13 -5.25
C LEU A 240 -6.49 -20.08 -5.90
N ALA A 241 -6.11 -19.56 -7.08
CA ALA A 241 -6.88 -18.56 -7.81
C ALA A 241 -8.28 -19.06 -8.17
N ALA A 242 -8.43 -20.35 -8.49
CA ALA A 242 -9.74 -20.96 -8.74
C ALA A 242 -10.65 -20.93 -7.49
N ALA A 243 -10.09 -21.03 -6.29
CA ALA A 243 -10.83 -20.97 -5.03
C ALA A 243 -11.07 -19.53 -4.51
N HIS A 244 -10.28 -18.55 -4.95
CA HIS A 244 -10.46 -17.14 -4.60
C HIS A 244 -11.80 -16.60 -5.09
N TRP A 245 -12.40 -15.70 -4.31
CA TRP A 245 -13.54 -14.90 -4.77
C TRP A 245 -13.08 -13.86 -5.77
N ASP A 246 -13.92 -13.56 -6.76
CA ASP A 246 -13.70 -12.42 -7.65
C ASP A 246 -13.82 -11.09 -6.91
N ARG A 247 -13.28 -10.04 -7.52
CA ARG A 247 -13.23 -8.69 -6.93
C ARG A 247 -14.60 -8.09 -6.63
N VAL A 248 -15.63 -8.45 -7.40
CA VAL A 248 -16.98 -7.92 -7.22
C VAL A 248 -17.59 -8.53 -5.97
N LYS A 249 -17.47 -9.85 -5.80
CA LYS A 249 -17.94 -10.56 -4.62
C LYS A 249 -17.14 -10.18 -3.37
N ASN A 250 -15.82 -10.07 -3.48
CA ASN A 250 -14.92 -9.79 -2.35
C ASN A 250 -15.04 -8.35 -1.80
N ARG A 251 -15.81 -7.46 -2.46
CA ARG A 251 -16.11 -6.10 -1.97
C ARG A 251 -17.46 -5.99 -1.28
N GLN A 252 -18.24 -7.08 -1.23
CA GLN A 252 -19.54 -7.10 -0.57
C GLN A 252 -19.36 -7.36 0.92
N ALA A 253 -19.38 -6.31 1.73
CA ALA A 253 -19.16 -6.37 3.18
C ALA A 253 -19.99 -7.46 3.88
N GLU A 254 -21.27 -7.58 3.50
CA GLU A 254 -22.17 -8.60 4.07
C GLU A 254 -21.74 -10.04 3.75
N LEU A 255 -21.13 -10.27 2.57
CA LEU A 255 -20.65 -11.60 2.20
C LEU A 255 -19.28 -11.92 2.80
N THR A 256 -18.45 -10.91 3.04
CA THR A 256 -17.10 -11.10 3.60
C THR A 256 -17.11 -11.24 5.12
N TYR A 257 -18.16 -10.78 5.80
CA TYR A 257 -18.31 -10.94 7.25
C TYR A 257 -18.87 -12.32 7.64
N ASN A 258 -17.97 -13.27 7.92
CA ASN A 258 -18.32 -14.64 8.31
C ASN A 258 -17.73 -14.97 9.69
N LYS A 259 -18.30 -14.37 10.74
CA LYS A 259 -17.84 -14.60 12.12
C LYS A 259 -18.12 -16.03 12.56
N MET A 260 -17.07 -16.72 12.98
CA MET A 260 -17.10 -18.11 13.45
C MET A 260 -16.31 -18.24 14.75
N GLN A 261 -16.68 -19.21 15.57
CA GLN A 261 -15.84 -19.71 16.65
C GLN A 261 -14.72 -20.60 16.09
N LEU A 262 -13.66 -20.81 16.88
CA LEU A 262 -12.50 -21.58 16.43
C LEU A 262 -12.85 -23.05 16.11
N ASP A 263 -13.72 -23.67 16.90
CA ASP A 263 -14.21 -25.02 16.67
C ASP A 263 -15.04 -25.14 15.39
N GLU A 264 -15.87 -24.14 15.09
CA GLU A 264 -16.61 -24.04 13.82
C GLU A 264 -15.65 -23.93 12.63
N LEU A 265 -14.59 -23.13 12.74
CA LEU A 265 -13.56 -23.01 11.72
C LEU A 265 -12.83 -24.33 11.47
N ILE A 266 -12.40 -25.01 12.56
CA ILE A 266 -11.73 -26.32 12.46
C ILE A 266 -12.65 -27.34 11.79
N ALA A 267 -13.95 -27.32 12.09
CA ALA A 267 -14.92 -28.21 11.45
C ALA A 267 -15.16 -27.87 9.96
N ALA A 268 -15.16 -26.57 9.60
CA ALA A 268 -15.36 -26.11 8.23
C ALA A 268 -14.14 -26.35 7.32
N ALA A 269 -12.94 -26.42 7.91
CA ALA A 269 -11.67 -26.59 7.20
C ALA A 269 -10.83 -27.75 7.79
N PRO A 270 -11.29 -29.02 7.73
CA PRO A 270 -10.70 -30.16 8.47
C PRO A 270 -9.30 -30.60 8.01
N GLY A 271 -8.63 -29.81 7.16
CA GLY A 271 -7.25 -30.03 6.76
C GLY A 271 -6.40 -28.75 6.76
N LEU A 272 -6.85 -27.72 7.47
CA LEU A 272 -6.13 -26.48 7.74
C LEU A 272 -5.90 -26.38 9.25
#